data_AF-A0A2V7LZP3-F1
#
_entry.id   AF-A0A2V7LZP3-F1
#
_cell.length_a   1.000
_cell.length_b   1.000
_cell.length_c   1.000
_cell.angle_alpha   90.00
_cell.angle_beta   90.00
_cell.angle_gamma   90.00
#
_symmetry.space_group_name_H-M   'P 1'
#
loop_
_entity.id
_entity.type
_entity.pdbx_description
1 polymer ?
#
loop_
_entity_poly.entity_id
_entity_poly.type
_entity_poly.pdbx_seq_one_letter_code
_entity_poly.pdbx_strand_id
1 'polypeptide(L)'
;MVWAWMIGLDRPDRRRMISLLVGWVVVGAAYAAVRTLVRQPFGGYASVAPMFIGQSPLTVRLTAVAALADVVRLLVFPLTLRVDYSPNERTAVTSPLDFRFALGLLWALTWAALLLLAWRRGRKLEAFGLGWIGVAFLPVANLLYPAGFYVAERTLYLPSVGLVLAASAALSRLPSERLRLVAAVLCLLGGVRTALRVPTWRDDNAVTQSILEDSPDSYGGPVRMAGVYLDRREPAKALAAVRIAAGIMPRDPWVYSIGSVAAFALGDARAADSLLARLERFCSGPCAAGYYRYEATMARAHGYPRPADSLLARAGRLGLPQ
;
A
#
# COMPACT_ATOMS: atom_id res chain seq x y z
N MET A 1 -8.93 8.89 -23.97
CA MET A 1 -9.55 9.55 -25.13
C MET A 1 -10.05 10.95 -24.82
N VAL A 2 -11.05 11.18 -23.95
CA VAL A 2 -11.57 12.54 -23.63
C VAL A 2 -10.47 13.54 -23.19
N TRP A 3 -9.45 13.07 -22.49
CA TRP A 3 -8.34 13.90 -21.97
C TRP A 3 -7.43 14.54 -23.04
N ALA A 4 -7.18 13.87 -24.18
CA ALA A 4 -6.27 14.40 -25.22
C ALA A 4 -6.81 15.66 -25.92
N TRP A 5 -8.13 15.84 -25.87
CA TRP A 5 -8.87 16.86 -26.60
C TRP A 5 -8.94 18.18 -25.88
N MET A 6 -8.87 18.12 -24.54
CA MET A 6 -8.75 19.33 -23.74
C MET A 6 -7.41 20.05 -23.95
N ILE A 7 -6.41 19.37 -24.50
CA ILE A 7 -5.09 19.93 -24.80
C ILE A 7 -4.98 20.37 -26.28
N GLY A 8 -6.07 20.28 -27.06
CA GLY A 8 -6.08 20.74 -28.46
C GLY A 8 -5.42 19.79 -29.45
N LEU A 9 -5.23 18.51 -29.10
CA LEU A 9 -4.83 17.50 -30.08
C LEU A 9 -6.02 17.14 -30.98
N ASP A 10 -5.81 17.16 -32.29
CA ASP A 10 -6.84 16.79 -33.27
C ASP A 10 -7.35 15.36 -33.07
N ARG A 11 -8.65 15.14 -33.35
CA ARG A 11 -9.26 13.80 -33.32
C ARG A 11 -8.50 12.91 -34.32
N PRO A 12 -7.85 11.82 -33.87
CA PRO A 12 -7.43 10.81 -34.82
C PRO A 12 -8.66 10.28 -35.54
N ASP A 13 -8.53 9.92 -36.81
CA ASP A 13 -9.59 9.29 -37.58
C ASP A 13 -10.10 8.02 -36.86
N ARG A 14 -11.38 7.68 -37.09
CA ARG A 14 -12.05 6.58 -36.38
C ARG A 14 -11.29 5.25 -36.52
N ARG A 15 -10.65 5.00 -37.67
CA ARG A 15 -9.86 3.78 -37.90
C ARG A 15 -8.61 3.76 -37.02
N ARG A 16 -7.87 4.86 -36.95
CA ARG A 16 -6.70 4.98 -36.05
C ARG A 16 -7.08 4.92 -34.57
N MET A 17 -8.23 5.47 -34.18
CA MET A 17 -8.73 5.28 -32.81
C MET A 17 -9.01 3.81 -32.49
N ILE A 18 -9.68 3.10 -33.40
CA ILE A 18 -9.97 1.67 -33.23
C ILE A 18 -8.67 0.87 -33.19
N SER A 19 -7.71 1.15 -34.08
CA SER A 19 -6.43 0.43 -34.10
C SER A 19 -5.62 0.66 -32.82
N LEU A 20 -5.60 1.89 -32.28
CA LEU A 20 -4.97 2.18 -30.99
C LEU A 20 -5.66 1.44 -29.85
N LEU A 21 -7.00 1.45 -29.82
CA LEU A 21 -7.77 0.77 -28.78
C LEU A 21 -7.56 -0.75 -28.83
N VAL A 22 -7.61 -1.35 -30.02
CA VAL A 22 -7.30 -2.76 -30.24
C VAL A 22 -5.87 -3.06 -29.81
N GLY A 23 -4.89 -2.22 -30.16
CA GLY A 23 -3.51 -2.36 -29.71
C GLY A 23 -3.39 -2.38 -28.18
N TRP A 24 -4.02 -1.44 -27.49
CA TRP A 24 -4.04 -1.40 -26.02
C TRP A 24 -4.74 -2.62 -25.41
N VAL A 25 -5.83 -3.10 -26.01
CA VAL A 25 -6.53 -4.30 -25.55
C VAL A 25 -5.67 -5.55 -25.74
N VAL A 26 -5.01 -5.71 -26.90
CA VAL A 26 -4.12 -6.85 -27.18
C VAL A 26 -2.92 -6.84 -26.22
N VAL A 27 -2.25 -5.70 -26.05
CA VAL A 27 -1.12 -5.57 -25.11
C VAL A 27 -1.58 -5.82 -23.67
N GLY A 28 -2.74 -5.28 -23.27
CA GLY A 28 -3.32 -5.51 -21.95
C GLY A 28 -3.67 -6.96 -21.69
N ALA A 29 -4.25 -7.65 -22.68
CA ALA A 29 -4.59 -9.07 -22.60
C ALA A 29 -3.32 -9.95 -22.54
N ALA A 30 -2.31 -9.66 -23.38
CA ALA A 30 -1.03 -10.36 -23.36
C ALA A 30 -0.33 -10.19 -22.00
N TYR A 31 -0.27 -8.96 -21.47
CA TYR A 31 0.24 -8.69 -20.15
C TYR A 31 -0.53 -9.44 -19.06
N ALA A 32 -1.87 -9.45 -19.12
CA ALA A 32 -2.69 -10.18 -18.15
C ALA A 32 -2.41 -11.68 -18.19
N ALA A 33 -2.29 -12.29 -19.37
CA ALA A 33 -1.97 -13.70 -19.54
C ALA A 33 -0.57 -14.04 -19.00
N VAL A 34 0.46 -13.25 -19.34
CA VAL A 34 1.82 -13.44 -18.80
C VAL A 34 1.81 -13.28 -17.28
N ARG A 35 1.12 -12.24 -16.78
CA ARG A 35 1.03 -11.96 -15.35
C ARG A 35 0.32 -13.09 -14.60
N THR A 36 -0.76 -13.65 -15.12
CA THR A 36 -1.45 -14.77 -14.46
C THR A 36 -0.56 -16.00 -14.43
N LEU A 37 0.06 -16.37 -15.55
CA LEU A 37 1.01 -17.49 -15.63
C LEU A 37 2.17 -17.35 -14.63
N VAL A 38 2.79 -16.17 -14.55
CA VAL A 38 3.89 -15.89 -13.61
C VAL A 38 3.42 -15.83 -12.16
N ARG A 39 2.17 -15.41 -11.91
CA ARG A 39 1.61 -15.32 -10.54
C ARG A 39 1.04 -16.63 -10.01
N GLN A 40 0.76 -17.64 -10.85
CA GLN A 40 0.25 -18.95 -10.39
C GLN A 40 1.02 -19.52 -9.18
N PRO A 41 2.38 -19.50 -9.14
CA PRO A 41 3.14 -19.99 -7.99
C PRO A 41 3.03 -19.13 -6.72
N PHE A 42 2.63 -17.86 -6.87
CA PHE A 42 2.47 -16.88 -5.79
C PHE A 42 0.99 -16.56 -5.48
N GLY A 43 0.04 -17.28 -6.11
CA GLY A 43 -1.40 -17.06 -5.97
C GLY A 43 -1.95 -17.32 -4.56
N GLY A 44 -1.13 -17.89 -3.67
CA GLY A 44 -1.48 -18.15 -2.28
C GLY A 44 -1.30 -16.97 -1.32
N TYR A 45 -0.55 -15.91 -1.64
CA TYR A 45 -0.35 -14.82 -0.66
C TYR A 45 -1.58 -13.93 -0.57
N ALA A 46 -2.02 -13.66 0.67
CA ALA A 46 -2.95 -12.59 0.97
C ALA A 46 -2.32 -11.24 0.55
N SER A 47 -2.57 -10.84 -0.70
CA SER A 47 -2.06 -9.59 -1.28
C SER A 47 -2.94 -8.38 -0.94
N VAL A 48 -3.58 -8.44 0.23
CA VAL A 48 -4.49 -7.41 0.74
C VAL A 48 -3.85 -6.73 1.94
N ALA A 49 -4.16 -5.45 2.15
CA ALA A 49 -3.66 -4.73 3.31
C ALA A 49 -4.01 -5.51 4.58
N PRO A 50 -3.09 -5.60 5.57
CA PRO A 50 -3.32 -6.34 6.81
C PRO A 50 -4.65 -5.98 7.48
N MET A 51 -5.01 -4.69 7.50
CA MET A 51 -6.27 -4.20 8.07
C MET A 51 -7.55 -4.79 7.43
N PHE A 52 -7.46 -5.27 6.18
CA PHE A 52 -8.58 -5.84 5.43
C PHE A 52 -8.73 -7.35 5.62
N ILE A 53 -7.76 -8.02 6.26
CA ILE A 53 -7.82 -9.46 6.50
C ILE A 53 -9.04 -9.78 7.39
N GLY A 54 -9.95 -10.60 6.88
CA GLY A 54 -11.18 -10.99 7.56
C GLY A 54 -12.22 -9.87 7.67
N GLN A 55 -12.14 -8.82 6.85
CA GLN A 55 -13.15 -7.75 6.79
C GLN A 55 -14.17 -7.99 5.67
N SER A 56 -15.37 -7.44 5.85
CA SER A 56 -16.40 -7.46 4.81
C SER A 56 -16.05 -6.53 3.63
N PRO A 57 -16.52 -6.78 2.40
CA PRO A 57 -16.34 -5.87 1.28
C PRO A 57 -16.89 -4.46 1.54
N LEU A 58 -17.95 -4.35 2.36
CA LEU A 58 -18.50 -3.05 2.76
C LEU A 58 -17.50 -2.28 3.64
N THR A 59 -16.94 -2.94 4.65
CA THR A 59 -15.91 -2.34 5.53
C THR A 59 -14.70 -1.86 4.73
N VAL A 60 -14.24 -2.64 3.74
CA VAL A 60 -13.15 -2.24 2.83
C VAL A 60 -13.52 -0.94 2.10
N ARG A 61 -14.73 -0.86 1.52
CA ARG A 61 -15.17 0.33 0.77
C ARG A 61 -15.38 1.57 1.66
N LEU A 62 -15.94 1.41 2.85
CA LEU A 62 -16.07 2.51 3.83
C LEU A 62 -14.69 3.03 4.23
N THR A 63 -13.76 2.12 4.47
CA THR A 63 -12.36 2.44 4.79
C THR A 63 -11.65 3.12 3.62
N ALA A 64 -11.89 2.68 2.39
CA ALA A 64 -11.37 3.27 1.17
C ALA A 64 -11.84 4.72 0.97
N VAL A 65 -13.13 5.00 1.22
CA VAL A 65 -13.65 6.38 1.17
C VAL A 65 -13.03 7.22 2.28
N ALA A 66 -12.94 6.70 3.50
CA ALA A 66 -12.30 7.40 4.61
C ALA A 66 -10.82 7.74 4.33
N ALA A 67 -10.11 6.88 3.61
CA ALA A 67 -8.71 7.09 3.20
C ALA A 67 -8.51 8.35 2.34
N LEU A 68 -9.56 8.86 1.69
CA LEU A 68 -9.46 10.10 0.90
C LEU A 68 -9.04 11.30 1.74
N ALA A 69 -9.38 11.32 3.04
CA ALA A 69 -8.91 12.37 3.94
C ALA A 69 -7.38 12.34 4.10
N ASP A 70 -6.79 11.15 4.29
CA ASP A 70 -5.34 10.98 4.36
C ASP A 70 -4.68 11.27 3.00
N VAL A 71 -5.31 10.91 1.89
CA VAL A 71 -4.81 11.21 0.52
C VAL A 71 -4.77 12.71 0.27
N VAL A 72 -5.84 13.45 0.58
CA VAL A 72 -5.87 14.91 0.45
C VAL A 72 -4.84 15.55 1.36
N ARG A 73 -4.72 15.10 2.61
CA ARG A 73 -3.69 15.56 3.54
C ARG A 73 -2.29 15.36 2.96
N LEU A 74 -1.98 14.18 2.43
CA LEU A 74 -0.67 13.87 1.84
C LEU A 74 -0.40 14.65 0.55
N LEU A 75 -1.43 14.93 -0.25
CA LEU A 75 -1.29 15.70 -1.48
C LEU A 75 -1.06 17.19 -1.22
N VAL A 76 -1.76 17.77 -0.24
CA VAL A 76 -1.76 19.23 -0.01
C VAL A 76 -0.80 19.63 1.12
N PHE A 77 -0.71 18.83 2.19
CA PHE A 77 0.09 19.12 3.39
C PHE A 77 0.88 17.88 3.87
N PRO A 78 1.91 17.43 3.13
CA PRO A 78 2.73 16.23 3.45
C PRO A 78 3.70 16.44 4.63
N LEU A 79 3.21 16.97 5.75
CA LEU A 79 4.04 17.28 6.93
C LEU A 79 4.34 16.04 7.75
N THR A 80 3.40 15.11 7.88
CA THR A 80 3.59 13.83 8.58
C THR A 80 3.64 12.70 7.57
N LEU A 81 4.87 12.26 7.28
CA LEU A 81 5.18 11.18 6.35
C LEU A 81 5.45 9.90 7.15
N ARG A 82 4.97 8.77 6.66
CA ARG A 82 5.06 7.48 7.35
C ARG A 82 5.31 6.39 6.33
N VAL A 83 6.21 5.47 6.70
CA VAL A 83 6.42 4.25 5.91
C VAL A 83 5.20 3.33 5.98
N ASP A 84 4.53 3.31 7.15
CA ASP A 84 3.49 2.33 7.43
C ASP A 84 2.26 3.00 8.08
N TYR A 85 1.08 2.68 7.53
CA TYR A 85 -0.22 3.18 7.97
C TYR A 85 -1.12 2.02 8.45
N SER A 86 -0.49 0.94 8.90
CA SER A 86 -1.15 -0.30 9.33
C SER A 86 -2.01 -0.11 10.60
N PRO A 87 -2.78 -1.13 11.02
CA PRO A 87 -3.69 -1.05 12.17
C PRO A 87 -3.08 -0.42 13.42
N ASN A 88 -3.97 0.21 14.20
CA ASN A 88 -3.73 1.14 15.31
C ASN A 88 -3.26 2.55 14.92
N GLU A 89 -2.50 2.72 13.83
CA GLU A 89 -2.28 4.06 13.26
C GLU A 89 -3.50 4.54 12.46
N ARG A 90 -4.03 3.61 11.66
CA ARG A 90 -5.31 3.76 10.95
C ARG A 90 -6.09 2.45 11.05
N THR A 91 -7.26 2.52 11.67
CA THR A 91 -8.15 1.37 11.83
C THR A 91 -9.20 1.33 10.72
N ALA A 92 -9.69 0.12 10.42
CA ALA A 92 -10.78 -0.07 9.47
C ALA A 92 -12.04 0.66 9.95
N VAL A 93 -12.75 1.28 9.00
CA VAL A 93 -14.02 1.95 9.24
C VAL A 93 -15.15 0.96 9.01
N THR A 94 -15.85 0.62 10.09
CA THR A 94 -16.90 -0.41 10.08
C THR A 94 -18.31 0.15 9.93
N SER A 95 -18.48 1.47 10.08
CA SER A 95 -19.79 2.13 10.06
C SER A 95 -19.80 3.35 9.13
N PRO A 96 -20.86 3.57 8.34
CA PRO A 96 -21.07 4.83 7.61
C PRO A 96 -21.23 6.06 8.50
N LEU A 97 -21.54 5.88 9.79
CA LEU A 97 -21.67 6.99 10.76
C LEU A 97 -20.32 7.42 11.35
N ASP A 98 -19.23 6.75 10.98
CA ASP A 98 -17.89 7.14 11.40
C ASP A 98 -17.49 8.49 10.80
N PHE A 99 -17.03 9.42 11.64
CA PHE A 99 -16.64 10.76 11.19
C PHE A 99 -15.55 10.73 10.11
N ARG A 100 -14.69 9.69 10.11
CA ARG A 100 -13.62 9.52 9.12
C ARG A 100 -14.18 9.23 7.75
N PHE A 101 -15.26 8.45 7.67
CA PHE A 101 -15.99 8.23 6.43
C PHE A 101 -16.64 9.53 5.94
N ALA A 102 -17.31 10.27 6.84
CA ALA A 102 -17.91 11.55 6.49
C ALA A 102 -16.88 12.57 5.97
N LEU A 103 -15.70 12.63 6.59
CA LEU A 103 -14.59 13.48 6.16
C LEU A 103 -14.04 13.07 4.79
N GLY A 104 -13.85 11.76 4.57
CA GLY A 104 -13.45 11.24 3.26
C GLY A 104 -14.45 11.54 2.16
N LEU A 105 -15.75 11.39 2.46
CA LEU A 105 -16.85 11.72 1.55
C LEU A 105 -16.90 13.23 1.25
N LEU A 106 -16.73 14.09 2.26
CA LEU A 106 -16.64 15.54 2.08
C LEU A 106 -15.55 15.92 1.07
N TRP A 107 -14.36 15.31 1.21
CA TRP A 107 -13.26 15.56 0.28
C TRP A 107 -13.52 15.01 -1.12
N ALA A 108 -14.17 13.84 -1.24
CA ALA A 108 -14.61 13.29 -2.52
C ALA A 108 -15.57 14.25 -3.24
N LEU A 109 -16.58 14.75 -2.53
CA LEU A 109 -17.58 15.68 -3.06
C LEU A 109 -16.95 17.03 -3.42
N THR A 110 -16.05 17.55 -2.59
CA THR A 110 -15.31 18.78 -2.87
C THR A 110 -14.46 18.64 -4.13
N TRP A 111 -13.73 17.54 -4.27
CA TRP A 111 -12.94 17.26 -5.47
C TRP A 111 -13.81 17.14 -6.73
N ALA A 112 -14.93 16.42 -6.66
CA ALA A 112 -15.89 16.32 -7.75
C ALA A 112 -16.50 17.68 -8.13
N ALA A 113 -16.85 18.51 -7.14
CA ALA A 113 -17.36 19.85 -7.36
C ALA A 113 -16.32 20.77 -8.02
N LEU A 114 -15.05 20.72 -7.59
CA LEU A 114 -13.95 21.47 -8.20
C LEU A 114 -13.73 21.04 -9.66
N LEU A 115 -13.76 19.74 -9.94
CA LEU A 115 -13.63 19.20 -11.28
C LEU A 115 -14.79 19.69 -12.18
N LEU A 116 -16.02 19.57 -11.70
CA LEU A 116 -17.20 20.04 -12.42
C LEU A 116 -17.17 21.55 -12.66
N LEU A 117 -16.72 22.33 -11.68
CA LEU A 117 -16.60 23.77 -11.78
C LEU A 117 -15.52 24.18 -12.79
N ALA A 118 -14.36 23.52 -12.75
CA ALA A 118 -13.29 23.72 -13.72
C ALA A 118 -13.77 23.39 -15.14
N TRP A 119 -14.47 22.27 -15.30
CA TRP A 119 -15.07 21.86 -16.58
C TRP A 119 -16.08 22.90 -17.09
N ARG A 120 -17.06 23.30 -16.28
CA ARG A 120 -18.09 24.27 -16.66
C ARG A 120 -17.54 25.65 -16.99
N ARG A 121 -16.43 26.06 -16.37
CA ARG A 121 -15.75 27.33 -16.63
C ARG A 121 -14.71 27.27 -17.75
N GLY A 122 -14.62 26.17 -18.49
CA GLY A 122 -13.65 26.01 -19.58
C GLY A 122 -12.18 26.01 -19.11
N ARG A 123 -11.94 25.72 -17.83
CA ARG A 123 -10.60 25.69 -17.21
C ARG A 123 -9.91 24.36 -17.53
N LYS A 124 -9.46 24.24 -18.78
CA LYS A 124 -9.02 22.95 -19.35
C LYS A 124 -7.87 22.32 -18.56
N LEU A 125 -6.88 23.11 -18.13
CA LEU A 125 -5.71 22.59 -17.42
C LEU A 125 -6.05 22.17 -15.98
N GLU A 126 -6.90 22.93 -15.28
CA GLU A 126 -7.40 22.53 -13.96
C GLU A 126 -8.26 21.28 -14.02
N ALA A 127 -9.18 21.21 -14.99
CA ALA A 127 -9.98 20.00 -15.21
C ALA A 127 -9.08 18.80 -15.54
N PHE A 128 -8.04 19.02 -16.38
CA PHE A 128 -6.97 18.06 -16.68
C PHE A 128 -6.33 17.51 -15.41
N GLY A 129 -5.74 18.38 -14.59
CA GLY A 129 -5.06 17.98 -13.37
C GLY A 129 -5.98 17.28 -12.38
N LEU A 130 -7.20 17.80 -12.18
CA LEU A 130 -8.16 17.26 -11.24
C LEU A 130 -8.64 15.86 -11.61
N GLY A 131 -8.98 15.58 -12.87
CA GLY A 131 -9.36 14.21 -13.22
C GLY A 131 -8.17 13.28 -13.48
N TRP A 132 -6.98 13.82 -13.75
CA TRP A 132 -5.75 13.00 -13.70
C TRP A 132 -5.54 12.40 -12.30
N ILE A 133 -5.75 13.18 -11.23
CA ILE A 133 -5.73 12.66 -9.84
C ILE A 133 -6.66 11.44 -9.73
N GLY A 134 -7.91 11.57 -10.20
CA GLY A 134 -8.91 10.50 -10.15
C GLY A 134 -8.48 9.25 -10.90
N VAL A 135 -8.04 9.40 -12.16
CA VAL A 135 -7.61 8.29 -13.01
C VAL A 135 -6.39 7.59 -12.43
N ALA A 136 -5.41 8.35 -11.92
CA ALA A 136 -4.19 7.81 -11.36
C ALA A 136 -4.41 7.14 -9.98
N PHE A 137 -5.33 7.68 -9.17
CA PHE A 137 -5.61 7.17 -7.84
C PHE A 137 -6.57 5.98 -7.83
N LEU A 138 -7.51 5.89 -8.77
CA LEU A 138 -8.56 4.86 -8.78
C LEU A 138 -8.04 3.41 -8.62
N PRO A 139 -6.96 2.97 -9.30
CA PRO A 139 -6.45 1.61 -9.16
C PRO A 139 -5.91 1.30 -7.76
N VAL A 140 -5.45 2.33 -7.03
CA VAL A 140 -4.84 2.22 -5.70
C VAL A 140 -5.78 2.69 -4.59
N ALA A 141 -7.01 3.09 -4.93
CA ALA A 141 -7.98 3.68 -4.02
C ALA A 141 -8.68 2.65 -3.12
N ASN A 142 -8.41 1.35 -3.26
CA ASN A 142 -9.14 0.26 -2.58
C ASN A 142 -10.65 0.18 -2.90
N LEU A 143 -11.13 0.88 -3.93
CA LEU A 143 -12.55 0.90 -4.32
C LEU A 143 -12.92 -0.23 -5.29
N LEU A 144 -12.05 -0.53 -6.26
CA LEU A 144 -12.28 -1.58 -7.25
C LEU A 144 -11.92 -2.97 -6.70
N TYR A 145 -10.86 -3.04 -5.91
CA TYR A 145 -10.34 -4.24 -5.26
C TYR A 145 -9.52 -3.84 -4.02
N PRO A 146 -9.42 -4.69 -3.00
CA PRO A 146 -8.55 -4.45 -1.85
C PRO A 146 -7.08 -4.59 -2.30
N ALA A 147 -6.36 -3.46 -2.32
CA ALA A 147 -4.93 -3.44 -2.56
C ALA A 147 -4.15 -3.94 -1.33
N GLY A 148 -2.87 -4.26 -1.53
CA GLY A 148 -1.95 -4.73 -0.49
C GLY A 148 -1.54 -3.67 0.56
N PHE A 149 -2.17 -2.50 0.56
CA PHE A 149 -1.89 -1.39 1.46
C PHE A 149 -3.16 -0.55 1.66
N TYR A 150 -3.25 0.09 2.83
CA TYR A 150 -4.31 1.06 3.13
C TYR A 150 -4.11 2.35 2.33
N VAL A 151 -3.00 3.02 2.63
CA VAL A 151 -2.47 4.22 2.01
C VAL A 151 -0.97 4.03 1.95
N ALA A 152 -0.36 4.40 0.84
CA ALA A 152 1.09 4.37 0.68
C ALA A 152 1.52 5.60 -0.14
N GLU A 153 2.48 6.37 0.36
CA GLU A 153 2.87 7.65 -0.25
C GLU A 153 3.33 7.50 -1.71
N ARG A 154 4.02 6.40 -2.03
CA ARG A 154 4.49 6.09 -3.40
C ARG A 154 3.36 5.99 -4.43
N THR A 155 2.12 5.73 -4.01
CA THR A 155 0.98 5.64 -4.92
C THR A 155 0.44 7.01 -5.30
N LEU A 156 0.84 8.06 -4.58
CA LEU A 156 0.45 9.44 -4.81
C LEU A 156 1.40 10.19 -5.75
N TYR A 157 2.46 9.56 -6.27
CA TYR A 157 3.37 10.19 -7.24
C TYR A 157 2.67 10.57 -8.55
N LEU A 158 1.81 9.71 -9.10
CA LEU A 158 1.03 10.05 -10.29
C LEU A 158 -0.11 11.04 -9.98
N PRO A 159 -0.89 10.86 -8.90
CA PRO A 159 -1.84 11.89 -8.45
C PRO A 159 -1.22 13.28 -8.24
N SER A 160 -0.01 13.38 -7.68
CA SER A 160 0.63 14.68 -7.40
C SER A 160 0.94 15.47 -8.68
N VAL A 161 1.23 14.80 -9.79
CA VAL A 161 1.36 15.46 -11.11
C VAL A 161 0.06 16.20 -11.45
N GLY A 162 -1.09 15.55 -11.26
CA GLY A 162 -2.40 16.17 -11.50
C GLY A 162 -2.65 17.36 -10.58
N LEU A 163 -2.23 17.27 -9.31
CA LEU A 163 -2.31 18.38 -8.38
C LEU A 163 -1.45 19.56 -8.83
N VAL A 164 -0.19 19.34 -9.23
CA VAL A 164 0.72 20.40 -9.69
C VAL A 164 0.17 21.09 -10.93
N LEU A 165 -0.40 20.35 -11.88
CA LEU A 165 -1.04 20.91 -13.07
C LEU A 165 -2.24 21.80 -12.71
N ALA A 166 -3.13 21.33 -11.83
CA ALA A 166 -4.29 22.11 -11.42
C ALA A 166 -3.91 23.33 -10.57
N ALA A 167 -2.97 23.18 -9.64
CA ALA A 167 -2.52 24.24 -8.74
C ALA A 167 -1.73 25.33 -9.48
N SER A 168 -0.82 24.96 -10.39
CA SER A 168 -0.06 25.94 -11.19
C SER A 168 -0.98 26.75 -12.11
N ALA A 169 -1.96 26.10 -12.75
CA ALA A 169 -2.97 26.78 -13.55
C ALA A 169 -3.82 27.76 -12.73
N ALA A 170 -4.24 27.36 -11.53
CA ALA A 170 -4.98 28.24 -10.63
C ALA A 170 -4.12 29.43 -10.15
N LEU A 171 -2.86 29.17 -9.79
CA LEU A 171 -1.92 30.17 -9.30
C LEU A 171 -1.54 31.20 -10.37
N SER A 172 -1.44 30.78 -11.64
CA SER A 172 -1.12 31.66 -12.77
C SER A 172 -2.16 32.78 -13.01
N ARG A 173 -3.37 32.61 -12.49
CA ARG A 173 -4.47 33.58 -12.61
C ARG A 173 -4.53 34.56 -11.46
N LEU A 174 -3.75 34.33 -10.41
CA LEU A 174 -3.70 35.21 -9.25
C LEU A 174 -2.64 36.30 -9.51
N PRO A 175 -2.98 37.60 -9.38
CA PRO A 175 -2.06 38.70 -9.69
C PRO A 175 -0.92 38.85 -8.67
N SER A 176 -0.91 38.06 -7.59
CA SER A 176 0.00 38.23 -6.45
C SER A 176 1.36 37.58 -6.69
N GLU A 177 2.39 38.40 -6.90
CA GLU A 177 3.80 37.96 -6.86
C GLU A 177 4.17 37.32 -5.53
N ARG A 178 3.62 37.83 -4.42
CA ARG A 178 3.85 37.27 -3.09
C ARG A 178 3.41 35.82 -3.01
N LEU A 179 2.27 35.47 -3.59
CA LEU A 179 1.77 34.09 -3.55
C LEU A 179 2.63 33.15 -4.40
N ARG A 180 3.16 33.63 -5.54
CA ARG A 180 4.13 32.89 -6.35
C ARG A 180 5.42 32.63 -5.61
N LEU A 181 5.94 33.64 -4.89
CA LEU A 181 7.12 33.49 -4.04
C LEU A 181 6.87 32.49 -2.90
N VAL A 182 5.73 32.60 -2.21
CA VAL A 182 5.34 31.64 -1.17
C VAL A 182 5.28 30.21 -1.72
N ALA A 183 4.65 30.01 -2.88
CA ALA A 183 4.62 28.69 -3.52
C ALA A 183 6.03 28.18 -3.87
N ALA A 184 6.90 29.02 -4.41
CA ALA A 184 8.28 28.65 -4.71
C ALA A 184 9.07 28.26 -3.46
N VAL A 185 8.94 29.02 -2.37
CA VAL A 185 9.55 28.70 -1.07
C VAL A 185 9.03 27.38 -0.53
N LEU A 186 7.71 27.15 -0.57
CA LEU A 186 7.11 25.88 -0.14
C LEU A 186 7.61 24.70 -0.98
N CYS A 187 7.77 24.87 -2.30
CA CYS A 187 8.36 23.86 -3.17
C CYS A 187 9.82 23.56 -2.79
N LEU A 188 10.63 24.59 -2.51
CA LEU A 188 12.01 24.41 -2.07
C LEU A 188 12.10 23.68 -0.73
N LEU A 189 11.29 24.08 0.26
CA LEU A 189 11.19 23.41 1.56
C LEU A 189 10.74 21.95 1.41
N GLY A 190 9.79 21.69 0.52
CA GLY A 190 9.35 20.33 0.17
C GLY A 190 10.47 19.50 -0.46
N GLY A 191 11.28 20.11 -1.34
CA GLY A 191 12.46 19.49 -1.94
C GLY A 191 13.52 19.12 -0.90
N VAL A 192 13.84 20.04 0.02
CA VAL A 192 14.77 19.78 1.14
C VAL A 192 14.22 18.66 2.04
N ARG A 193 12.94 18.72 2.43
CA ARG A 193 12.30 17.67 3.23
C ARG A 193 12.36 16.30 2.54
N THR A 194 12.17 16.27 1.22
CA THR A 194 12.28 15.05 0.42
C THR A 194 13.71 14.51 0.46
N ALA A 195 14.72 15.36 0.23
CA ALA A 195 16.13 14.97 0.26
C ALA A 195 16.54 14.39 1.63
N LEU A 196 16.05 14.99 2.73
CA LEU A 196 16.29 14.49 4.08
C LEU A 196 15.57 13.17 4.39
N ARG A 197 14.48 12.86 3.69
CA ARG A 197 13.70 11.64 3.87
C ARG A 197 14.19 10.45 3.02
N VAL A 198 14.89 10.70 1.92
CA VAL A 198 15.42 9.65 1.03
C VAL A 198 16.27 8.59 1.77
N PRO A 199 17.17 8.95 2.71
CA PRO A 199 17.99 7.97 3.43
C PRO A 199 17.20 6.93 4.24
N THR A 200 15.94 7.20 4.60
CA THR A 200 15.05 6.23 5.26
C THR A 200 14.89 4.95 4.45
N TRP A 201 15.00 5.02 3.12
CA TRP A 201 14.83 3.89 2.22
C TRP A 201 16.14 3.17 1.86
N ARG A 202 17.26 3.50 2.52
CA ARG A 202 18.57 2.92 2.14
C ARG A 202 18.68 1.42 2.42
N ASP A 203 18.12 0.97 3.54
CA ASP A 203 18.19 -0.40 4.03
C ASP A 203 17.05 -0.74 4.99
N ASP A 204 16.89 -2.02 5.31
CA ASP A 204 15.81 -2.52 6.17
C ASP A 204 15.88 -1.99 7.61
N ASN A 205 17.08 -1.67 8.14
CA ASN A 205 17.22 -1.12 9.48
C ASN A 205 16.70 0.32 9.53
N ALA A 206 17.06 1.15 8.56
CA ALA A 206 16.59 2.53 8.45
C ALA A 206 15.06 2.60 8.28
N VAL A 207 14.50 1.70 7.46
CA VAL A 207 13.05 1.55 7.30
C VAL A 207 12.39 1.12 8.62
N THR A 208 12.96 0.13 9.30
CA THR A 208 12.39 -0.38 10.56
C THR A 208 12.43 0.67 11.66
N GLN A 209 13.54 1.41 11.78
CA GLN A 209 13.67 2.51 12.73
C GLN A 209 12.64 3.62 12.44
N SER A 210 12.49 4.02 11.17
CA SER A 210 11.47 5.01 10.81
C SER A 210 10.06 4.55 11.12
N ILE A 211 9.74 3.25 11.01
CA ILE A 211 8.42 2.75 11.43
C ILE A 211 8.23 2.87 12.94
N LEU A 212 9.25 2.52 13.73
CA LEU A 212 9.19 2.64 15.20
C LEU A 212 9.03 4.09 15.67
N GLU A 213 9.60 5.05 14.94
CA GLU A 213 9.53 6.48 15.25
C GLU A 213 8.24 7.14 14.73
N ASP A 214 7.89 6.92 13.46
CA ASP A 214 6.81 7.63 12.78
C ASP A 214 5.44 6.95 12.96
N SER A 215 5.43 5.65 13.26
CA SER A 215 4.25 4.82 13.41
C SER A 215 4.36 3.85 14.60
N PRO A 216 4.57 4.37 15.83
CA PRO A 216 4.85 3.57 17.02
C PRO A 216 3.72 2.61 17.39
N ASP A 217 2.48 2.93 17.02
CA ASP A 217 1.32 2.09 17.33
C ASP A 217 1.14 0.95 16.31
N SER A 218 1.85 0.98 15.19
CA SER A 218 1.75 -0.06 14.17
C SER A 218 2.42 -1.37 14.60
N TYR A 219 1.74 -2.49 14.29
CA TYR A 219 2.34 -3.83 14.40
C TYR A 219 3.57 -4.03 13.49
N GLY A 220 3.71 -3.19 12.45
CA GLY A 220 4.76 -3.25 11.44
C GLY A 220 6.17 -3.08 12.02
N GLY A 221 6.32 -2.24 13.05
CA GLY A 221 7.60 -2.05 13.73
C GLY A 221 8.05 -3.32 14.46
N PRO A 222 7.27 -3.84 15.42
CA PRO A 222 7.60 -5.08 16.15
C PRO A 222 7.81 -6.30 15.24
N VAL A 223 6.99 -6.51 14.19
CA VAL A 223 7.18 -7.66 13.30
C VAL A 223 8.46 -7.56 12.46
N ARG A 224 8.83 -6.36 12.00
CA ARG A 224 10.11 -6.14 11.31
C ARG A 224 11.31 -6.30 12.24
N MET A 225 11.19 -5.83 13.47
CA MET A 225 12.21 -6.05 14.50
C MET A 225 12.44 -7.54 14.77
N ALA A 226 11.43 -8.40 14.62
CA ALA A 226 11.63 -9.84 14.73
C ALA A 226 12.64 -10.37 13.69
N GLY A 227 12.59 -9.89 12.44
CA GLY A 227 13.58 -10.21 11.42
C GLY A 227 14.97 -9.71 11.80
N VAL A 228 15.07 -8.45 12.24
CA VAL A 228 16.34 -7.85 12.72
C VAL A 228 16.95 -8.65 13.89
N TYR A 229 16.12 -9.13 14.82
CA TYR A 229 16.59 -9.96 15.93
C TYR A 229 17.02 -11.36 15.47
N LEU A 230 16.34 -11.96 14.49
CA LEU A 230 16.77 -13.23 13.89
C LEU A 230 18.11 -13.10 13.17
N ASP A 231 18.31 -12.02 12.40
CA ASP A 231 19.60 -11.68 11.79
C ASP A 231 20.73 -11.62 12.82
N ARG A 232 20.45 -11.02 13.98
CA ARG A 232 21.40 -10.88 15.09
C ARG A 232 21.55 -12.12 15.96
N ARG A 233 20.90 -13.23 15.60
CA ARG A 233 20.89 -14.49 16.38
C ARG A 233 20.26 -14.37 17.77
N GLU A 234 19.26 -13.51 17.91
CA GLU A 234 18.55 -13.23 19.17
C GLU A 234 17.08 -13.73 19.12
N PRO A 235 16.82 -15.04 18.96
CA PRO A 235 15.47 -15.55 18.70
C PRO A 235 14.50 -15.33 19.87
N ALA A 236 14.99 -15.18 21.09
CA ALA A 236 14.17 -14.81 22.24
C ALA A 236 13.55 -13.41 22.10
N LYS A 237 14.35 -12.42 21.65
CA LYS A 237 13.86 -11.06 21.39
C LYS A 237 12.94 -11.04 20.16
N ALA A 238 13.25 -11.82 19.13
CA ALA A 238 12.39 -12.00 17.97
C ALA A 238 11.00 -12.50 18.38
N LEU A 239 10.93 -13.55 19.20
CA LEU A 239 9.65 -14.09 19.68
C LEU A 239 8.89 -13.10 20.56
N ALA A 240 9.58 -12.31 21.39
CA ALA A 240 8.96 -11.24 22.17
C ALA A 240 8.35 -10.15 21.28
N ALA A 241 9.08 -9.71 20.25
CA ALA A 241 8.58 -8.72 19.28
C ALA A 241 7.37 -9.24 18.49
N VAL A 242 7.36 -10.52 18.12
CA VAL A 242 6.21 -11.19 17.51
C VAL A 242 4.99 -11.21 18.43
N ARG A 243 5.16 -11.43 19.74
CA ARG A 243 4.05 -11.38 20.69
C ARG A 243 3.41 -10.00 20.76
N ILE A 244 4.21 -8.93 20.70
CA ILE A 244 3.72 -7.55 20.62
C ILE A 244 2.93 -7.36 19.30
N ALA A 245 3.53 -7.74 18.17
CA ALA A 245 2.87 -7.65 16.86
C ALA A 245 1.54 -8.42 16.82
N ALA A 246 1.49 -9.63 17.38
CA ALA A 246 0.30 -10.46 17.44
C ALA A 246 -0.79 -9.89 18.36
N GLY A 247 -0.41 -9.10 19.38
CA GLY A 247 -1.34 -8.38 20.23
C GLY A 247 -2.05 -7.23 19.49
N ILE A 248 -1.35 -6.59 18.55
CA ILE A 248 -1.91 -5.50 17.72
C ILE A 248 -2.68 -6.05 16.52
N MET A 249 -2.07 -7.01 15.80
CA MET A 249 -2.63 -7.58 14.58
C MET A 249 -2.66 -9.12 14.65
N PRO A 250 -3.66 -9.70 15.35
CA PRO A 250 -3.76 -11.15 15.56
C PRO A 250 -4.19 -11.93 14.32
N ARG A 251 -4.55 -11.25 13.23
CA ARG A 251 -5.08 -11.88 12.01
C ARG A 251 -4.07 -11.97 10.87
N ASP A 252 -2.87 -11.40 11.04
CA ASP A 252 -1.86 -11.42 9.97
C ASP A 252 -1.06 -12.74 10.01
N PRO A 253 -1.15 -13.59 8.96
CA PRO A 253 -0.35 -14.80 8.84
C PRO A 253 1.17 -14.55 8.96
N TRP A 254 1.66 -13.40 8.49
CA TRP A 254 3.10 -13.11 8.49
C TRP A 254 3.68 -13.12 9.91
N VAL A 255 2.98 -12.51 10.86
CA VAL A 255 3.37 -12.43 12.27
C VAL A 255 3.61 -13.82 12.88
N TYR A 256 2.74 -14.78 12.56
CA TYR A 256 2.88 -16.15 13.04
C TYR A 256 3.97 -16.92 12.31
N SER A 257 4.15 -16.65 11.03
CA SER A 257 5.16 -17.32 10.20
C SER A 257 6.58 -17.00 10.69
N ILE A 258 6.92 -15.73 10.89
CA ILE A 258 8.23 -15.32 11.44
C ILE A 258 8.40 -15.75 12.90
N GLY A 259 7.32 -15.73 13.69
CA GLY A 259 7.31 -16.25 15.05
C GLY A 259 7.67 -17.73 15.15
N SER A 260 7.23 -18.55 14.19
CA SER A 260 7.54 -19.97 14.16
C SER A 260 9.04 -20.22 13.98
N VAL A 261 9.73 -19.40 13.20
CA VAL A 261 11.19 -19.48 13.02
C VAL A 261 11.89 -19.20 14.34
N ALA A 262 11.48 -18.13 15.05
CA ALA A 262 12.02 -17.79 16.36
C ALA A 262 11.79 -18.91 17.39
N ALA A 263 10.59 -19.51 17.41
CA ALA A 263 10.28 -20.62 18.31
C ALA A 263 11.09 -21.90 18.00
N PHE A 264 11.23 -22.28 16.72
CA PHE A 264 12.10 -23.39 16.34
C PHE A 264 13.57 -23.13 16.68
N ALA A 265 14.05 -21.89 16.51
CA ALA A 265 15.41 -21.50 16.88
C ALA A 265 15.67 -21.59 18.39
N LEU A 266 14.64 -21.45 19.24
CA LEU A 266 14.71 -21.67 20.68
C LEU A 266 14.56 -23.14 21.09
N GLY A 267 14.35 -24.05 20.13
CA GLY A 267 14.08 -25.46 20.41
C GLY A 267 12.65 -25.75 20.89
N ASP A 268 11.75 -24.77 20.90
CA ASP A 268 10.36 -24.94 21.32
C ASP A 268 9.48 -25.31 20.11
N ALA A 269 9.56 -26.57 19.70
CA ALA A 269 8.77 -27.08 18.58
C ALA A 269 7.26 -27.00 18.84
N ARG A 270 6.82 -27.09 20.10
CA ARG A 270 5.39 -26.99 20.45
C ARG A 270 4.87 -25.58 20.24
N ALA A 271 5.62 -24.57 20.67
CA ALA A 271 5.25 -23.18 20.41
C ALA A 271 5.28 -22.84 18.92
N ALA A 272 6.29 -23.34 18.18
CA ALA A 272 6.36 -23.16 16.73
C ALA A 272 5.11 -23.74 16.05
N ASP A 273 4.73 -24.96 16.40
CA ASP A 273 3.55 -25.63 15.85
C ASP A 273 2.24 -24.93 16.22
N SER A 274 2.15 -24.39 17.44
CA SER A 274 1.01 -23.56 17.83
C SER A 274 0.88 -22.31 16.97
N LEU A 275 1.99 -21.61 16.69
CA LEU A 275 2.00 -20.42 15.83
C LEU A 275 1.60 -20.78 14.40
N LEU A 276 2.14 -21.86 13.85
CA LEU A 276 1.77 -22.35 12.51
C LEU A 276 0.29 -22.74 12.44
N ALA A 277 -0.26 -23.40 13.48
CA ALA A 277 -1.69 -23.68 13.54
C ALA A 277 -2.54 -22.39 13.58
N ARG A 278 -2.08 -21.33 14.25
CA ARG A 278 -2.78 -20.03 14.23
C ARG A 278 -2.75 -19.39 12.84
N LEU A 279 -1.63 -19.47 12.14
CA LEU A 279 -1.48 -19.02 10.76
C LEU A 279 -2.51 -19.71 9.86
N GLU A 280 -2.59 -21.03 9.95
CA GLU A 280 -3.46 -21.86 9.10
C GLU A 280 -4.95 -21.57 9.28
N ARG A 281 -5.38 -20.99 10.42
CA ARG A 281 -6.76 -20.54 10.63
C ARG A 281 -7.17 -19.38 9.72
N PHE A 282 -6.22 -18.56 9.29
CA PHE A 282 -6.49 -17.40 8.42
C PHE A 282 -6.08 -17.64 6.96
N CYS A 283 -5.18 -18.60 6.74
CA CYS A 283 -4.53 -18.83 5.45
C CYS A 283 -4.13 -20.30 5.37
N SER A 284 -4.89 -21.13 4.65
CA SER A 284 -4.69 -22.58 4.59
C SER A 284 -4.26 -23.07 3.19
N GLY A 285 -3.80 -24.32 3.10
CA GLY A 285 -3.42 -24.98 1.85
C GLY A 285 -2.35 -24.20 1.06
N PRO A 286 -2.60 -23.83 -0.22
CA PRO A 286 -1.66 -23.06 -1.02
C PRO A 286 -1.24 -21.73 -0.40
N CYS A 287 -2.11 -21.10 0.39
CA CYS A 287 -1.83 -19.85 1.09
C CYS A 287 -0.75 -20.03 2.16
N ALA A 288 -0.96 -20.98 3.09
CA ALA A 288 0.03 -21.32 4.12
C ALA A 288 1.36 -21.79 3.51
N ALA A 289 1.29 -22.62 2.46
CA ALA A 289 2.47 -23.11 1.75
C ALA A 289 3.30 -21.97 1.14
N GLY A 290 2.68 -20.85 0.77
CA GLY A 290 3.38 -19.62 0.37
C GLY A 290 4.19 -19.04 1.53
N TYR A 291 3.53 -18.73 2.65
CA TYR A 291 4.21 -18.20 3.84
C TYR A 291 5.37 -19.09 4.30
N TYR A 292 5.18 -20.42 4.32
CA TYR A 292 6.24 -21.36 4.72
C TYR A 292 7.45 -21.32 3.79
N ARG A 293 7.24 -21.23 2.48
CA ARG A 293 8.34 -21.12 1.49
C ARG A 293 9.11 -19.81 1.62
N TYR A 294 8.39 -18.70 1.81
CA TYR A 294 9.01 -17.39 2.02
C TYR A 294 9.83 -17.37 3.31
N GLU A 295 9.22 -17.75 4.44
CA GLU A 295 9.90 -17.75 5.73
C GLU A 295 11.03 -18.77 5.80
N ALA A 296 10.95 -19.91 5.11
CA ALA A 296 12.09 -20.82 5.02
C ALA A 296 13.29 -20.18 4.30
N THR A 297 13.03 -19.39 3.25
CA THR A 297 14.09 -18.67 2.54
C THR A 297 14.74 -17.63 3.44
N MET A 298 13.92 -16.84 4.14
CA MET A 298 14.41 -15.83 5.11
C MET A 298 15.15 -16.50 6.27
N ALA A 299 14.61 -17.57 6.85
CA ALA A 299 15.25 -18.33 7.91
C ALA A 299 16.63 -18.85 7.50
N ARG A 300 16.81 -19.35 6.28
CA ARG A 300 18.14 -19.73 5.76
C ARG A 300 19.07 -18.54 5.64
N ALA A 301 18.60 -17.39 5.15
CA ALA A 301 19.39 -16.16 5.06
C ALA A 301 19.87 -15.67 6.45
N HIS A 302 19.00 -15.77 7.45
CA HIS A 302 19.31 -15.52 8.87
C HIS A 302 20.15 -16.65 9.50
N GLY A 303 20.49 -17.70 8.74
CA GLY A 303 21.33 -18.82 9.13
C GLY A 303 20.67 -19.85 10.06
N TYR A 304 19.35 -20.03 9.94
CA TYR A 304 18.54 -21.03 10.62
C TYR A 304 18.09 -22.14 9.65
N PRO A 305 18.99 -23.06 9.23
CA PRO A 305 18.64 -24.10 8.25
C PRO A 305 17.62 -25.10 8.78
N ARG A 306 17.69 -25.49 10.07
CA ARG A 306 16.75 -26.44 10.67
C ARG A 306 15.30 -25.92 10.70
N PRO A 307 15.02 -24.69 11.20
CA PRO A 307 13.69 -24.10 11.05
C PRO A 307 13.21 -24.03 9.59
N ALA A 308 14.09 -23.67 8.66
CA ALA A 308 13.74 -23.60 7.25
C ALA A 308 13.34 -24.96 6.65
N ASP A 309 14.10 -26.01 6.94
CA ASP A 309 13.80 -27.35 6.44
C ASP A 309 12.47 -27.88 7.02
N SER A 310 12.18 -27.56 8.29
CA SER A 310 10.88 -27.86 8.93
C SER A 310 9.71 -27.18 8.20
N LEU A 311 9.86 -25.90 7.86
CA LEU A 311 8.85 -25.13 7.10
C LEU A 311 8.66 -25.66 5.68
N LEU A 312 9.75 -26.00 4.97
CA LEU A 312 9.67 -26.57 3.61
C LEU A 312 9.00 -27.94 3.60
N ALA A 313 9.30 -28.80 4.57
CA ALA A 313 8.64 -30.09 4.69
C ALA A 313 7.12 -29.95 4.91
N ARG A 314 6.68 -28.95 5.67
CA ARG A 314 5.26 -28.61 5.84
C ARG A 314 4.65 -28.06 4.55
N ALA A 315 5.34 -27.15 3.87
CA ALA A 315 4.87 -26.59 2.60
C ALA A 315 4.64 -27.68 1.55
N GLY A 316 5.52 -28.67 1.47
CA GLY A 316 5.38 -29.82 0.57
C GLY A 316 4.10 -30.64 0.83
N ARG A 317 3.71 -30.81 2.09
CA ARG A 317 2.45 -31.51 2.46
C ARG A 317 1.20 -30.72 2.09
N LEU A 318 1.27 -29.39 2.08
CA LEU A 318 0.15 -28.50 1.77
C LEU A 318 0.03 -28.14 0.28
N GLY A 319 1.08 -28.39 -0.51
CA GLY A 319 1.17 -28.03 -1.93
C GLY A 319 0.77 -29.14 -2.91
N LEU A 320 0.39 -30.32 -2.42
CA LEU A 320 -0.17 -31.37 -3.27
C LEU A 320 -1.64 -31.02 -3.58
N PRO A 321 -2.06 -31.03 -4.85
CA PRO A 321 -3.50 -31.00 -5.14
C PRO A 321 -4.15 -32.24 -4.51
N GLN A 322 -5.20 -32.03 -3.72
CA GLN A 322 -6.15 -33.11 -3.41
C GLN A 322 -7.01 -33.40 -4.63
#